data_AF-A0A5B0Q6R9-F1
#
_entry.id   AF-A0A5B0Q6R9-F1
#
_cell.length_a   1.000
_cell.length_b   1.000
_cell.length_c   1.000
_cell.angle_alpha   90.00
_cell.angle_beta   90.00
_cell.angle_gamma   90.00
#
_symmetry.space_group_name_H-M   'P 1'
#
loop_
_entity.id
_entity.type
_entity.pdbx_description
1 polymer ?
#
loop_
_entity_poly.entity_id
_entity_poly.type
_entity_poly.pdbx_seq_one_letter_code
_entity_poly.pdbx_strand_id
1 'polypeptide(L)'
;MKVIKLMRSLLKTEKGLFRTLLLCNIKEQNHRPINGAVPNLEALIVYIDQHMAARKQLRSSEAILRSYEPSVKSRLACLRLYIVTHLIHRDPTNNTTNWELIDQQLEYVRSQSEVYRIAYDRVVEAIDKELFGQKKKFEDIPHEDIRVPTEEDVQEEMKSMSGGARGTRENVALD
;
A
#
# COMPACT_ATOMS: atom_id res chain seq x y z
N MET A 1 16.49 -10.15 -29.64
CA MET A 1 17.23 -10.11 -28.35
C MET A 1 17.44 -8.70 -27.75
N LYS A 2 17.70 -7.63 -28.53
CA LYS A 2 17.92 -6.26 -28.00
C LYS A 2 16.68 -5.63 -27.31
N VAL A 3 15.49 -5.85 -27.85
CA VAL A 3 14.22 -5.30 -27.32
C VAL A 3 13.91 -5.85 -25.92
N ILE A 4 14.02 -7.16 -25.70
CA ILE A 4 13.76 -7.78 -24.38
C ILE A 4 14.73 -7.24 -23.32
N LYS A 5 16.01 -7.06 -23.66
CA LYS A 5 17.00 -6.47 -22.76
C LYS A 5 16.64 -5.03 -22.39
N LEU A 6 16.20 -4.24 -23.37
CA LEU A 6 15.72 -2.87 -23.15
C LEU A 6 14.49 -2.84 -22.24
N MET A 7 13.48 -3.66 -22.52
CA MET A 7 12.26 -3.74 -21.69
C MET A 7 12.59 -4.11 -20.23
N ARG A 8 13.46 -5.10 -20.01
CA ARG A 8 13.90 -5.46 -18.65
C ARG A 8 14.60 -4.30 -17.94
N SER A 9 15.44 -3.56 -18.67
CA SER A 9 16.13 -2.39 -18.11
C SER A 9 15.14 -1.29 -17.72
N LEU A 10 14.17 -0.98 -18.60
CA LEU A 10 13.15 0.03 -18.32
C LEU A 10 12.28 -0.38 -17.13
N LEU A 11 11.80 -1.62 -17.10
CA LEU A 11 11.02 -2.13 -15.97
C LEU A 11 11.80 -2.10 -14.66
N LYS A 12 13.09 -2.42 -14.68
CA LYS A 12 13.94 -2.32 -13.48
C LYS A 12 14.05 -0.87 -13.00
N THR A 13 14.22 0.09 -13.92
CA THR A 13 14.28 1.52 -13.60
C THR A 13 12.95 2.01 -13.03
N GLU A 14 11.82 1.70 -13.67
CA GLU A 14 10.49 2.10 -13.21
C GLU A 14 10.14 1.48 -11.85
N LYS A 15 10.45 0.19 -11.64
CA LYS A 15 10.31 -0.45 -10.32
C LYS A 15 11.19 0.25 -9.27
N GLY A 16 12.43 0.58 -9.61
CA GLY A 16 13.33 1.31 -8.72
C GLY A 16 12.81 2.70 -8.33
N LEU A 17 12.28 3.44 -9.32
CA LEU A 17 11.63 4.74 -9.10
C LEU A 17 10.39 4.59 -8.22
N PHE A 18 9.50 3.64 -8.55
CA PHE A 18 8.26 3.44 -7.82
C PHE A 18 8.50 3.06 -6.34
N ARG A 19 9.45 2.15 -6.06
CA ARG A 19 9.90 1.87 -4.69
C ARG A 19 10.39 3.13 -3.99
N THR A 20 11.09 4.00 -4.72
CA THR A 20 11.62 5.24 -4.16
C THR A 20 10.50 6.20 -3.76
N LEU A 21 9.47 6.29 -4.58
CA LEU A 21 8.31 7.15 -4.31
C LEU A 21 7.46 6.61 -3.15
N LEU A 22 7.34 5.29 -3.00
CA LEU A 22 6.65 4.66 -1.87
C LEU A 22 7.32 4.94 -0.52
N LEU A 23 8.62 5.27 -0.52
CA LEU A 23 9.41 5.61 0.67
C LEU A 23 9.51 7.13 0.91
N CYS A 24 8.63 7.93 0.31
CA CYS A 24 8.59 9.37 0.49
C CYS A 24 8.51 9.75 1.99
N ASN A 25 9.44 10.60 2.44
CA ASN A 25 9.63 11.00 3.84
C ASN A 25 9.85 9.85 4.85
N ILE A 26 10.23 8.66 4.38
CA ILE A 26 10.61 7.50 5.21
C ILE A 26 12.12 7.26 5.16
N LYS A 27 12.71 7.33 3.96
CA LYS A 27 14.15 7.11 3.76
C LYS A 27 14.70 8.12 2.76
N GLU A 28 15.86 8.69 3.09
CA GLU A 28 16.61 9.51 2.14
C GLU A 28 17.01 8.67 0.92
N GLN A 29 16.65 9.15 -0.27
CA GLN A 29 16.97 8.48 -1.53
C GLN A 29 17.35 9.51 -2.59
N ASN A 30 18.42 9.22 -3.34
CA ASN A 30 18.93 10.08 -4.40
C ASN A 30 19.15 11.55 -3.96
N HIS A 31 19.71 11.75 -2.76
CA HIS A 31 19.98 13.09 -2.19
C HIS A 31 18.71 13.94 -1.99
N ARG A 32 17.53 13.31 -1.92
CA ARG A 32 16.28 13.97 -1.51
C ARG A 32 16.19 13.90 0.01
N PRO A 33 16.37 15.02 0.73
CA PRO A 33 16.25 15.02 2.18
C PRO A 33 14.82 14.69 2.61
N ILE A 34 14.67 14.02 3.75
CA ILE A 34 13.38 13.86 4.42
C ILE A 34 12.95 15.24 4.89
N ASN A 35 11.86 15.77 4.33
CA ASN A 35 11.45 17.16 4.54
C ASN A 35 10.00 17.27 5.03
N GLY A 36 9.63 16.42 5.99
CA GLY A 36 8.33 16.50 6.65
C GLY A 36 7.80 15.17 7.15
N ALA A 37 6.51 15.17 7.48
CA ALA A 37 5.76 14.00 7.89
C ALA A 37 5.66 12.96 6.75
N VAL A 38 5.48 11.69 7.12
CA VAL A 38 5.12 10.65 6.17
C VAL A 38 3.76 11.01 5.56
N PRO A 39 3.60 10.97 4.23
CA PRO A 39 2.32 11.29 3.61
C PRO A 39 1.27 10.24 3.98
N ASN A 40 0.02 10.68 4.16
CA ASN A 40 -1.11 9.74 4.19
C ASN A 40 -1.31 9.10 2.79
N LEU A 41 -2.19 8.09 2.71
CA LEU A 41 -2.38 7.34 1.46
C LEU A 41 -2.76 8.22 0.26
N GLU A 42 -3.65 9.19 0.45
CA GLU A 42 -4.09 10.10 -0.61
C GLU A 42 -2.97 11.01 -1.10
N ALA A 43 -2.22 11.63 -0.17
CA ALA A 43 -1.07 12.46 -0.50
C ALA A 43 0.02 11.64 -1.21
N LEU A 44 0.22 10.38 -0.80
CA LEU A 44 1.14 9.46 -1.45
C LEU A 44 0.71 9.12 -2.88
N ILE A 45 -0.59 8.84 -3.10
CA ILE A 45 -1.14 8.58 -4.44
C ILE A 45 -0.86 9.77 -5.37
N VAL A 46 -1.18 10.98 -4.92
CA VAL A 46 -0.94 12.21 -5.70
C VAL A 46 0.55 12.38 -5.98
N TYR A 47 1.41 12.17 -4.98
CA TYR A 47 2.86 12.26 -5.13
C TYR A 47 3.40 11.27 -6.16
N ILE A 48 2.98 10.01 -6.09
CA ILE A 48 3.38 8.96 -7.04
C ILE A 48 2.89 9.30 -8.45
N ASP A 49 1.62 9.64 -8.61
CA ASP A 49 1.02 9.94 -9.91
C ASP A 49 1.76 11.09 -10.59
N GLN A 50 2.03 12.18 -9.88
CA GLN A 50 2.74 13.34 -10.42
C GLN A 50 4.19 13.03 -10.84
N HIS A 51 4.85 12.09 -10.17
CA HIS A 51 6.22 11.70 -10.49
C HIS A 51 6.32 10.63 -11.58
N MET A 52 5.33 9.73 -11.68
CA MET A 52 5.31 8.64 -12.65
C MET A 52 4.58 8.99 -13.95
N ALA A 53 3.54 9.84 -13.89
CA ALA A 53 2.90 10.36 -15.09
C ALA A 53 3.94 11.18 -15.85
N ALA A 54 4.11 10.87 -17.14
CA ALA A 54 5.14 11.46 -17.98
C ALA A 54 4.89 12.96 -18.23
N ARG A 55 5.06 13.84 -17.22
CA ARG A 55 5.08 15.32 -17.20
C ARG A 55 4.09 16.11 -18.08
N LYS A 56 3.14 15.45 -18.75
CA LYS A 56 2.41 16.03 -19.91
C LYS A 56 1.04 16.60 -19.55
N GLN A 57 0.48 16.27 -18.38
CA GLN A 57 -0.77 16.89 -17.92
C GLN A 57 -0.77 17.09 -16.39
N LEU A 58 -0.79 18.36 -15.96
CA LEU A 58 -1.00 18.73 -14.57
C LEU A 58 -2.48 18.53 -14.23
N ARG A 59 -2.81 17.38 -13.62
CA ARG A 59 -4.14 17.12 -13.05
C ARG A 59 -4.21 17.67 -11.64
N SER A 60 -5.38 18.15 -11.20
CA SER A 60 -5.59 18.51 -9.80
C SER A 60 -5.52 17.27 -8.91
N SER A 61 -5.17 17.45 -7.64
CA SER A 61 -5.10 16.35 -6.65
C SER A 61 -6.42 15.57 -6.59
N GLU A 62 -7.56 16.27 -6.62
CA GLU A 62 -8.89 15.66 -6.57
C GLU A 62 -9.22 14.89 -7.85
N ALA A 63 -8.75 15.35 -9.02
CA ALA A 63 -8.92 14.63 -10.27
C ALA A 63 -8.09 13.33 -10.28
N ILE A 64 -6.87 13.37 -9.74
CA ILE A 64 -6.02 12.19 -9.58
C ILE A 64 -6.72 11.19 -8.66
N LEU A 65 -7.09 11.61 -7.44
CA LEU A 65 -7.71 10.72 -6.45
C LEU A 65 -9.02 10.08 -6.92
N ARG A 66 -9.80 10.79 -7.74
CA ARG A 66 -11.03 10.26 -8.36
C ARG A 66 -10.78 9.28 -9.49
N SER A 67 -9.63 9.37 -10.17
CA SER A 67 -9.25 8.44 -11.24
C SER A 67 -8.72 7.10 -10.74
N TYR A 68 -8.42 6.98 -9.44
CA TYR A 68 -7.95 5.75 -8.83
C TYR A 68 -9.12 4.94 -8.28
N GLU A 69 -9.31 3.74 -8.84
CA GLU A 69 -10.22 2.73 -8.28
C GLU A 69 -9.84 2.39 -6.83
N PRO A 70 -10.82 2.12 -5.94
CA PRO A 70 -10.54 1.77 -4.54
C PRO A 70 -9.50 0.66 -4.39
N SER A 71 -9.62 -0.42 -5.16
CA SER A 71 -8.68 -1.56 -5.12
C SER A 71 -7.24 -1.19 -5.52
N VAL A 72 -7.05 -0.15 -6.34
CA VAL A 72 -5.72 0.36 -6.67
C VAL A 72 -5.13 1.13 -5.49
N LYS A 73 -5.96 1.86 -4.74
CA LYS A 73 -5.54 2.55 -3.51
C LYS A 73 -5.13 1.55 -2.44
N SER A 74 -5.95 0.52 -2.18
CA SER A 74 -5.64 -0.57 -1.24
C SER A 74 -4.34 -1.28 -1.63
N ARG A 75 -4.13 -1.52 -2.94
CA ARG A 75 -2.88 -2.12 -3.42
C ARG A 75 -1.66 -1.21 -3.22
N LEU A 76 -1.79 0.12 -3.33
CA LEU A 76 -0.68 1.04 -3.02
C LEU A 76 -0.35 1.05 -1.52
N ALA A 77 -1.35 1.00 -0.66
CA ALA A 77 -1.16 0.83 0.78
C ALA A 77 -0.44 -0.50 1.09
N CYS A 78 -0.88 -1.61 0.49
CA CYS A 78 -0.24 -2.92 0.62
C CYS A 78 1.25 -2.85 0.22
N LEU A 79 1.53 -2.31 -0.97
CA LEU A 79 2.90 -2.16 -1.46
C LEU A 79 3.76 -1.31 -0.53
N ARG A 80 3.21 -0.22 0.02
CA ARG A 80 3.91 0.60 1.01
C ARG A 80 4.24 -0.21 2.26
N LEU A 81 3.27 -0.92 2.85
CA LEU A 81 3.49 -1.72 4.06
C LEU A 81 4.62 -2.75 3.83
N TYR A 82 4.55 -3.55 2.76
CA TYR A 82 5.58 -4.54 2.48
C TYR A 82 6.98 -3.94 2.29
N ILE A 83 7.09 -2.83 1.56
CA ILE A 83 8.38 -2.18 1.32
C ILE A 83 8.95 -1.57 2.60
N VAL A 84 8.12 -0.95 3.44
CA VAL A 84 8.55 -0.33 4.70
C VAL A 84 8.91 -1.41 5.72
N THR A 85 8.08 -2.44 5.90
CA THR A 85 8.38 -3.58 6.78
C THR A 85 9.69 -4.26 6.37
N HIS A 86 9.90 -4.51 5.07
CA HIS A 86 11.16 -5.08 4.62
C HIS A 86 12.33 -4.10 4.73
N LEU A 87 12.12 -2.78 4.73
CA LEU A 87 13.19 -1.81 4.98
C LEU A 87 13.70 -1.88 6.43
N ILE A 88 12.81 -2.03 7.41
CA ILE A 88 13.13 -2.00 8.83
C ILE A 88 13.49 -3.38 9.41
N HIS A 89 12.89 -4.45 8.91
CA HIS A 89 13.04 -5.82 9.43
C HIS A 89 13.87 -6.72 8.50
N ARG A 90 14.69 -6.14 7.62
CA ARG A 90 15.48 -6.93 6.68
C ARG A 90 16.48 -7.82 7.42
N ASP A 91 16.33 -9.12 7.26
CA ASP A 91 17.39 -10.07 7.59
C ASP A 91 18.55 -9.92 6.58
N PRO A 92 19.77 -9.57 7.01
CA PRO A 92 20.92 -9.43 6.12
C PRO A 92 21.32 -10.74 5.43
N THR A 93 20.90 -11.90 5.93
CA THR A 93 21.15 -13.21 5.33
C THR A 93 20.12 -13.59 4.27
N ASN A 94 18.98 -12.88 4.22
CA ASN A 94 17.89 -13.14 3.28
C ASN A 94 18.11 -12.33 1.98
N ASN A 95 18.36 -13.06 0.88
CA ASN A 95 18.55 -12.48 -0.44
C ASN A 95 17.22 -12.21 -1.19
N THR A 96 16.07 -12.57 -0.61
CA THR A 96 14.76 -12.34 -1.22
C THR A 96 14.53 -10.85 -1.37
N THR A 97 14.19 -10.44 -2.59
CA THR A 97 13.92 -9.05 -2.90
C THR A 97 12.53 -8.65 -2.41
N ASN A 98 12.34 -7.36 -2.09
CA ASN A 98 11.01 -6.77 -1.81
C ASN A 98 9.96 -7.21 -2.83
N TRP A 99 10.34 -7.26 -4.12
CA TRP A 99 9.43 -7.56 -5.21
C TRP A 99 8.99 -9.02 -5.22
N GLU A 100 9.88 -9.96 -4.89
CA GLU A 100 9.51 -11.38 -4.80
C GLU A 100 8.51 -11.63 -3.67
N LEU A 101 8.71 -10.99 -2.50
CA LEU A 101 7.77 -11.10 -1.37
C LEU A 101 6.40 -10.51 -1.72
N ILE A 102 6.39 -9.34 -2.37
CA ILE A 102 5.16 -8.68 -2.82
C ILE A 102 4.44 -9.54 -3.86
N ASP A 103 5.16 -10.05 -4.87
CA ASP A 103 4.57 -10.85 -5.94
C ASP A 103 3.96 -12.15 -5.38
N GLN A 104 4.63 -12.81 -4.44
CA GLN A 104 4.10 -13.99 -3.73
C GLN A 104 2.83 -13.67 -2.94
N GLN A 105 2.82 -12.59 -2.17
CA GLN A 105 1.64 -12.21 -1.40
C GLN A 105 0.46 -11.86 -2.32
N LEU A 106 0.71 -11.05 -3.36
CA LEU A 106 -0.34 -10.65 -4.28
C LEU A 106 -0.93 -11.88 -5.00
N GLU A 107 -0.11 -12.86 -5.37
CA GLU A 107 -0.61 -14.09 -5.97
C GLU A 107 -1.42 -14.93 -4.98
N TYR A 108 -0.97 -15.04 -3.73
CA TYR A 108 -1.72 -15.68 -2.66
C TYR A 108 -3.11 -15.03 -2.49
N VAL A 109 -3.17 -13.71 -2.27
CA VAL A 109 -4.43 -12.98 -2.08
C VAL A 109 -5.34 -13.12 -3.30
N ARG A 110 -4.78 -13.11 -4.53
CA ARG A 110 -5.55 -13.32 -5.77
C ARG A 110 -6.20 -14.70 -5.86
N SER A 111 -5.60 -15.72 -5.25
CA SER A 111 -6.15 -17.08 -5.21
C SER A 111 -7.26 -17.27 -4.17
N GLN A 112 -7.49 -16.28 -3.30
CA GLN A 112 -8.47 -16.36 -2.23
C GLN A 112 -9.89 -15.97 -2.67
N SER A 113 -10.86 -16.27 -1.80
CA SER A 113 -12.27 -15.89 -1.99
C SER A 113 -12.46 -14.36 -2.12
N GLU A 114 -13.57 -13.93 -2.71
CA GLU A 114 -13.91 -12.51 -2.79
C GLU A 114 -14.02 -11.85 -1.41
N VAL A 115 -14.66 -12.52 -0.45
CA VAL A 115 -14.80 -12.01 0.92
C VAL A 115 -13.44 -11.83 1.58
N TYR A 116 -12.51 -12.77 1.37
CA TYR A 116 -11.14 -12.67 1.87
C TYR A 116 -10.42 -11.45 1.28
N ARG A 117 -10.51 -11.25 -0.04
CA ARG A 117 -9.83 -10.12 -0.71
C ARG A 117 -10.35 -8.78 -0.19
N ILE A 118 -11.66 -8.65 -0.01
CA ILE A 118 -12.27 -7.44 0.56
C ILE A 118 -11.81 -7.21 2.01
N ALA A 119 -11.79 -8.26 2.84
CA ALA A 119 -11.31 -8.17 4.21
C ALA A 119 -9.83 -7.78 4.26
N TYR A 120 -9.00 -8.39 3.42
CA TYR A 120 -7.58 -8.08 3.31
C TYR A 120 -7.35 -6.61 2.92
N ASP A 121 -8.03 -6.10 1.90
CA ASP A 121 -7.92 -4.70 1.48
C ASP A 121 -8.30 -3.73 2.62
N ARG A 122 -9.35 -4.04 3.40
CA ARG A 122 -9.75 -3.23 4.56
C ARG A 122 -8.71 -3.23 5.68
N VAL A 123 -8.15 -4.40 6.01
CA VAL A 123 -7.09 -4.51 7.03
C VAL A 123 -5.86 -3.74 6.60
N VAL A 124 -5.44 -3.88 5.33
CA VAL A 124 -4.32 -3.11 4.75
C VAL A 124 -4.56 -1.60 4.92
N GLU A 125 -5.74 -1.11 4.52
CA GLU A 125 -6.07 0.31 4.61
C GLU A 125 -6.12 0.81 6.06
N ALA A 126 -6.61 -0.01 6.98
CA ALA A 126 -6.65 0.32 8.40
C ALA A 126 -5.24 0.48 8.99
N ILE A 127 -4.37 -0.51 8.78
CA ILE A 127 -2.97 -0.49 9.25
C ILE A 127 -2.22 0.70 8.64
N ASP A 128 -2.35 0.89 7.32
CA ASP A 128 -1.68 1.98 6.61
C ASP A 128 -2.12 3.37 7.11
N LYS A 129 -3.43 3.54 7.38
CA LYS A 129 -3.98 4.77 7.95
C LYS A 129 -3.55 5.00 9.40
N GLU A 130 -3.48 3.95 10.21
CA GLU A 130 -3.02 4.02 11.60
C GLU A 130 -1.55 4.47 11.66
N LEU A 131 -0.68 3.86 10.86
CA LEU A 131 0.75 4.15 10.84
C LEU A 131 1.07 5.49 10.16
N PHE A 132 0.49 5.77 8.99
CA PHE A 132 0.93 6.87 8.12
C PHE A 132 -0.13 7.96 7.91
N GLY A 133 -1.33 7.81 8.47
CA GLY A 133 -2.40 8.82 8.38
C GLY A 133 -2.27 9.98 9.36
N GLN A 134 -1.38 9.88 10.36
CA GLN A 134 -1.36 10.77 11.54
C GLN A 134 -0.48 12.01 11.39
N LYS A 135 0.06 12.28 10.19
CA LYS A 135 0.99 13.40 9.91
C LYS A 135 2.21 13.44 10.85
N LYS A 136 2.70 12.27 11.27
CA LYS A 136 3.94 12.11 12.04
C LYS A 136 5.14 11.99 11.11
N LYS A 137 6.33 12.37 11.58
CA LYS A 137 7.57 11.99 10.90
C LYS A 137 7.83 10.51 11.12
N PHE A 138 8.63 9.91 10.25
CA PHE A 138 8.94 8.48 10.35
C PHE A 138 9.65 8.12 11.67
N GLU A 139 10.53 8.99 12.17
CA GLU A 139 11.23 8.82 13.45
C GLU A 139 10.31 8.80 14.69
N ASP A 140 9.09 9.33 14.56
CA ASP A 140 8.09 9.39 15.63
C ASP A 140 7.06 8.25 15.58
N ILE A 141 7.21 7.33 14.61
CA ILE A 141 6.35 6.15 14.46
C ILE A 141 7.04 4.97 15.18
N PRO A 142 6.37 4.30 16.14
CA PRO A 142 6.93 3.10 16.76
C PRO A 142 7.18 2.03 15.69
N HIS A 143 8.43 1.64 15.48
CA HIS A 143 8.79 0.72 14.40
C HIS A 143 8.30 -0.70 14.67
N GLU A 144 8.10 -1.06 15.94
CA GLU A 144 7.48 -2.32 16.38
C GLU A 144 6.04 -2.48 15.88
N ASP A 145 5.32 -1.39 15.64
CA ASP A 145 3.95 -1.41 15.14
C ASP A 145 3.89 -1.56 13.61
N ILE A 146 5.01 -1.37 12.91
CA ILE A 146 5.07 -1.43 11.45
C ILE A 146 5.07 -2.90 10.98
N ARG A 147 3.89 -3.35 10.56
CA ARG A 147 3.63 -4.73 10.13
C ARG A 147 2.80 -4.81 8.86
N VAL A 148 2.76 -6.00 8.27
CA VAL A 148 1.81 -6.37 7.23
C VAL A 148 0.60 -7.08 7.88
N PRO A 149 -0.56 -7.19 7.18
CA PRO A 149 -1.68 -7.98 7.67
C PRO A 149 -1.27 -9.43 7.97
N THR A 150 -1.72 -9.96 9.10
CA THR A 150 -1.65 -11.39 9.41
C THR A 150 -2.93 -12.10 8.95
N GLU A 151 -2.91 -13.43 8.95
CA GLU A 151 -4.11 -14.21 8.62
C GLU A 151 -5.20 -13.98 9.68
N GLU A 152 -4.83 -13.85 10.94
CA GLU A 152 -5.75 -13.57 12.05
C GLU A 152 -6.50 -12.24 11.85
N ASP A 153 -5.80 -11.16 11.46
CA ASP A 153 -6.46 -9.87 11.17
C ASP A 153 -7.55 -10.02 10.10
N VAL A 154 -7.23 -10.76 9.03
CA VAL A 154 -8.16 -10.95 7.90
C VAL A 154 -9.35 -11.79 8.33
N GLN A 155 -9.13 -12.86 9.09
CA GLN A 155 -10.21 -13.70 9.63
C GLN A 155 -11.12 -12.93 10.60
N GLU A 156 -10.57 -12.03 11.41
CA GLU A 156 -11.35 -11.15 12.28
C GLU A 156 -12.20 -10.15 11.48
N GLU A 157 -11.65 -9.54 10.44
CA GLU A 157 -12.41 -8.65 9.55
C GLU A 157 -13.51 -9.42 8.80
N MET A 158 -13.21 -10.63 8.30
CA MET A 158 -14.21 -11.49 7.65
C MET A 158 -15.38 -11.84 8.59
N LYS A 159 -15.08 -12.17 9.86
CA LYS A 159 -16.12 -12.40 10.88
C LYS A 159 -16.95 -11.14 11.10
N SER A 160 -16.31 -9.99 11.21
CA SER A 160 -16.97 -8.69 11.40
C SER A 160 -17.90 -8.34 10.23
N MET A 161 -17.48 -8.59 9.00
CA MET A 161 -18.29 -8.43 7.79
C MET A 161 -19.54 -9.33 7.80
N SER A 162 -19.40 -10.58 8.29
CA SER A 162 -20.53 -11.52 8.37
C SER A 162 -21.51 -11.21 9.51
N GLY A 163 -21.02 -10.63 10.63
CA GLY A 163 -21.83 -10.18 11.75
C GLY A 163 -22.64 -8.92 11.44
N GLY A 164 -22.06 -7.99 10.67
CA GLY A 164 -22.75 -6.77 10.22
C GLY A 164 -23.96 -7.04 9.30
N ALA A 165 -23.95 -8.15 8.54
CA ALA A 165 -25.06 -8.54 7.68
C ALA A 165 -26.30 -9.07 8.44
N ARG A 166 -26.17 -9.47 9.71
CA ARG A 166 -27.31 -9.91 10.54
C ARG A 166 -28.01 -8.76 11.29
N GLY A 167 -27.34 -7.63 11.50
CA GLY A 167 -27.88 -6.50 12.27
C GLY A 167 -28.88 -5.59 11.54
N THR A 168 -29.06 -5.76 10.22
CA THR A 168 -29.92 -4.86 9.39
C THR A 168 -31.30 -5.46 9.06
N ARG A 169 -31.66 -6.63 9.60
CA ARG A 169 -32.96 -7.28 9.29
C ARG A 169 -34.01 -7.27 10.40
N GLU A 170 -33.69 -6.75 11.58
CA GLU A 170 -34.66 -6.59 12.67
C GLU A 170 -34.76 -5.12 13.04
N ASN A 171 -35.53 -4.34 12.26
CA ASN A 171 -36.14 -3.06 12.68
C ASN A 171 -37.05 -2.51 11.56
N VAL A 172 -37.96 -3.35 11.04
CA VAL A 172 -39.15 -2.89 10.31
C VAL A 172 -40.31 -3.83 10.65
N ALA A 173 -40.90 -3.62 11.82
CA ALA A 173 -42.31 -3.91 12.09
C ALA A 173 -42.71 -3.25 13.42
N LEU A 174 -43.87 -2.58 13.39
CA LEU A 174 -44.60 -1.91 14.49
C LEU A 174 -44.19 -0.45 14.75
N ASP A 175 -44.74 0.47 13.94
CA ASP A 175 -46.00 1.19 14.24
C ASP A 175 -46.64 1.73 12.94
#